data_AF-A0A937WK75-F1
#
_entry.id   AF-A0A937WK75-F1
#
_cell.length_a   1.000
_cell.length_b   1.000
_cell.length_c   1.000
_cell.angle_alpha   90.00
_cell.angle_beta   90.00
_cell.angle_gamma   90.00
#
_symmetry.space_group_name_H-M   'P 1'
#
loop_
_entity.id
_entity.type
_entity.pdbx_description
1 polymer ?
#
loop_
_entity_poly.entity_id
_entity_poly.type
_entity_poly.pdbx_seq_one_letter_code
_entity_poly.pdbx_strand_id
1 'polypeptide(L)' 'MTLTEVKNVQSLSLTQQWRDFITYSQKTSRDFELFVRPNTQLSGPLQKVISQGDIILREIPGQ' A
#
# COMPACT_ATOMS: atom_id res chain seq x y z
N MET A 1 12.94 -9.97 -1.63
CA MET A 1 11.70 -10.65 -2.09
C MET A 1 10.56 -9.71 -1.76
N THR A 2 9.86 -9.18 -2.77
CA THR A 2 8.91 -8.07 -2.61
C THR A 2 7.48 -8.59 -2.68
N LEU A 3 6.57 -7.98 -1.91
CA LEU A 3 5.14 -8.27 -1.97
C LEU A 3 4.45 -7.10 -2.67
N THR A 4 3.90 -7.37 -3.86
CA THR A 4 3.37 -6.34 -4.78
C THR A 4 1.86 -6.50 -4.89
N GLU A 5 1.11 -5.46 -4.52
CA GLU A 5 -0.36 -5.42 -4.64
C GLU A 5 -0.78 -4.31 -5.62
N VAL A 6 -1.53 -4.67 -6.66
CA VAL A 6 -2.06 -3.74 -7.67
C VAL A 6 -3.56 -3.58 -7.45
N LYS A 7 -4.00 -2.40 -7.02
CA LYS A 7 -5.44 -2.09 -6.83
C LYS A 7 -5.92 -1.11 -7.88
N ASN A 8 -6.95 -1.52 -8.63
CA ASN A 8 -7.55 -0.72 -9.69
C ASN A 8 -8.87 -0.06 -9.23
N VAL A 9 -8.87 0.60 -8.06
CA VAL A 9 -10.08 1.16 -7.43
C VAL A 9 -9.92 2.66 -7.16
N GLN A 10 -11.04 3.41 -7.23
CA GLN A 10 -11.05 4.87 -7.05
C GLN A 10 -10.87 5.31 -5.59
N SER A 11 -11.32 4.50 -4.63
CA SER A 11 -11.09 4.71 -3.20
C SER A 11 -10.53 3.44 -2.58
N LEU A 12 -9.45 3.59 -1.82
CA LEU A 12 -8.80 2.49 -1.12
C LEU A 12 -8.79 2.76 0.38
N SER A 13 -9.53 1.91 1.11
CA SER A 13 -9.61 1.97 2.57
C SER A 13 -8.66 0.96 3.19
N LEU A 14 -8.05 1.34 4.32
CA LEU A 14 -7.21 0.45 5.11
C LEU A 14 -8.08 -0.61 5.81
N THR A 15 -8.37 -1.72 5.13
CA THR A 15 -9.08 -2.86 5.71
C THR A 15 -8.14 -3.71 6.56
N GLN A 16 -8.70 -4.57 7.41
CA GLN A 16 -7.93 -5.37 8.37
C GLN A 16 -6.88 -6.27 7.69
N GLN A 17 -7.16 -6.81 6.50
CA GLN A 17 -6.19 -7.53 5.67
C GLN A 17 -4.90 -6.74 5.40
N TRP A 18 -4.98 -5.42 5.18
CA TRP A 18 -3.79 -4.61 4.91
C TRP A 18 -2.89 -4.50 6.14
N ARG A 19 -3.47 -4.44 7.33
CA ARG A 19 -2.69 -4.45 8.58
C ARG A 19 -1.97 -5.78 8.76
N ASP A 20 -2.62 -6.87 8.37
CA ASP A 20 -2.02 -8.21 8.41
C ASP A 20 -0.88 -8.33 7.39
N PHE A 21 -1.04 -7.77 6.19
CA PHE A 21 0.03 -7.71 5.18
C PHE A 21 1.23 -6.87 5.62
N ILE A 22 1.00 -5.71 6.23
CA ILE A 22 2.07 -4.88 6.84
C ILE A 22 2.78 -5.66 7.95
N THR A 23 2.02 -6.33 8.81
CA THR A 23 2.61 -7.14 9.89
C THR A 23 3.43 -8.30 9.32
N TYR A 24 2.95 -8.93 8.25
CA TYR A 24 3.65 -10.02 7.57
C TYR A 24 4.92 -9.54 6.86
N SER A 25 4.89 -8.38 6.19
CA SER A 25 6.05 -7.80 5.50
C SER A 25 7.14 -7.43 6.50
N GLN A 26 6.78 -6.81 7.63
CA GLN A 26 7.69 -6.54 8.74
C GLN A 26 8.31 -7.81 9.32
N LYS A 27 7.50 -8.85 9.58
CA LYS A 27 7.97 -10.14 10.11
C LYS A 27 8.92 -10.89 9.17
N THR A 28 8.76 -10.69 7.86
CA THR A 28 9.57 -11.38 6.85
C THR A 28 10.71 -10.52 6.30
N SER A 29 10.92 -9.32 6.86
CA SER A 29 11.86 -8.32 6.37
C SER A 29 11.71 -8.07 4.87
N ARG A 30 10.47 -7.85 4.44
CA ARG A 30 10.10 -7.58 3.04
C ARG A 30 9.48 -6.21 2.92
N ASP A 31 9.72 -5.58 1.78
CA ASP A 31 9.05 -4.34 1.44
C ASP A 31 7.64 -4.63 0.92
N PHE A 32 6.68 -3.83 1.40
CA PHE A 32 5.31 -3.85 0.92
C PHE A 32 5.11 -2.69 -0.05
N GLU A 33 5.10 -3.00 -1.35
CA GLU A 33 4.90 -2.01 -2.40
C GLU A 33 3.44 -1.98 -2.84
N LEU A 34 2.81 -0.82 -2.66
CA LEU A 34 1.42 -0.57 -3.05
C LEU A 34 1.40 0.25 -4.33
N PHE A 35 0.90 -0.34 -5.42
CA PHE A 35 0.73 0.35 -6.69
C PHE A 35 -0.68 0.94 -6.82
N VAL A 36 -0.78 2.25 -7.02
CA VAL A 36 -2.04 3.00 -7.17
C VAL A 36 -2.05 3.85 -8.44
N ARG A 37 -3.24 4.32 -8.83
CA ARG A 37 -3.36 5.35 -9.88
C ARG A 37 -3.00 6.72 -9.27
N PRO A 38 -2.46 7.66 -10.06
CA PRO A 38 -2.12 9.01 -9.58
C PRO A 38 -3.34 9.79 -9.04
N ASN A 39 -4.55 9.43 -9.45
CA ASN A 39 -5.80 10.03 -8.96
C ASN A 39 -6.48 9.24 -7.83
N THR A 40 -5.84 8.20 -7.29
CA THR A 40 -6.42 7.41 -6.21
C THR A 40 -6.46 8.23 -4.92
N GLN A 41 -7.65 8.42 -4.36
CA GLN A 41 -7.80 9.04 -3.04
C GLN A 41 -7.47 8.03 -1.96
N LEU A 42 -6.36 8.27 -1.25
CA LEU A 42 -5.93 7.48 -0.12
C LEU A 42 -6.62 7.98 1.15
N SER A 43 -7.19 7.06 1.93
CA SER A 43 -7.74 7.39 3.25
C SER A 43 -6.65 7.86 4.22
N GLY A 44 -7.00 8.72 5.18
CA GLY A 44 -6.07 9.24 6.19
C GLY A 44 -5.25 8.17 6.94
N PRO A 45 -5.85 7.04 7.37
CA PRO A 45 -5.10 5.93 7.97
C PRO A 45 -4.07 5.30 7.02
N LEU A 46 -4.38 5.22 5.72
CA LEU A 46 -3.47 4.67 4.71
C LEU A 46 -2.30 5.63 4.43
N GLN A 47 -2.56 6.93 4.36
CA GLN A 47 -1.51 7.94 4.25
C GLN A 47 -0.56 7.90 5.46
N LYS A 48 -1.10 7.66 6.67
CA LYS A 48 -0.28 7.57 7.88
C LYS A 48 0.73 6.43 7.81
N VAL A 49 0.31 5.23 7.43
CA VAL A 49 1.23 4.07 7.33
C VAL A 49 2.24 4.22 6.20
N ILE A 50 1.89 4.92 5.11
CA ILE A 50 2.86 5.29 4.05
C ILE A 50 3.90 6.28 4.59
N SER A 51 3.47 7.33 5.30
CA SER A 51 4.39 8.29 5.93
C SER A 51 5.28 7.65 7.00
N GLN A 52 4.82 6.58 7.66
CA GLN A 52 5.61 5.82 8.62
C GLN A 52 6.65 4.91 7.98
N GLY A 53 6.62 4.74 6.65
CA GLY A 53 7.51 3.84 5.92
C GLY A 53 7.08 2.37 5.93
N ASP A 54 5.90 2.07 6.47
CA ASP A 54 5.34 0.71 6.51
C ASP A 54 4.87 0.24 5.12
N ILE A 55 4.55 1.18 4.22
CA ILE A 55 4.11 0.93 2.86
C ILE A 55 4.89 1.83 1.90
N ILE A 56 5.47 1.25 0.86
CA ILE A 56 6.07 1.99 -0.24
C ILE A 56 5.01 2.22 -1.30
N LEU A 57 4.55 3.46 -1.44
CA LEU A 57 3.60 3.83 -2.48
C LEU A 57 4.32 3.96 -3.84
N ARG A 58 3.77 3.32 -4.86
CA ARG A 58 4.19 3.40 -6.25
C ARG A 58 3.01 3.80 -7.11
N GLU A 59 3.27 4.58 -8.15
CA GLU A 59 2.27 4.89 -9.15
C GLU A 59 2.37 3.89 -10.30
N ILE A 60 1.24 3.52 -10.90
CA ILE A 60 1.23 2.68 -12.10
C ILE A 60 1.62 3.55 -13.31
N PRO A 61 2.80 3.33 -13.95
CA PRO A 61 3.21 4.12 -15.11
C PRO A 61 2.34 3.79 -16.33
N GLY A 62 1.88 4.81 -17.05
CA GLY A 62 1.14 4.66 -18.32
C GLY A 62 -0.39 4.74 -18.24
N GLN A 63 -0.93 5.60 -17.37
CA GLN A 63 -2.33 6.02 -17.43
C GLN A 63 -2.62 6.91 -18.64
#